data_AF-A0A521XHM4-F1
#
_entry.id   AF-A0A521XHM4-F1
#
_cell.length_a   1.000
_cell.length_b   1.000
_cell.length_c   1.000
_cell.angle_alpha   90.00
_cell.angle_beta   90.00
_cell.angle_gamma   90.00
#
_symmetry.space_group_name_H-M   'P 1'
#
loop_
_entity.id
_entity.type
_entity.pdbx_description
1 polymer ?
#
loop_
_entity_poly.entity_id
_entity_poly.type
_entity_poly.pdbx_seq_one_letter_code
_entity_poly.pdbx_strand_id
1 'polypeptide(L)'
;MFEVLKNPITRPPGGKGAARRVLNVGGGSKGVALPPHFRDWEQLLLDIDPRVGADLVCDARALRESAAANSFDAVYCSHNLEHYYRHDVDKVLKGFLHLLKTDGFAEIRVPDIGELIKLLAKDELDLEQEIYKANVGPITAHDMIYGYAPEIEASGQDFYAHKTGFSRDSLLRALRSNGFGEIYFTPSLAMLELHAFAFKTKADAAMRATLGLGEPVATQARHEAALPARRAVHDTGSEADPVEALYQRASAAFGAGDWGRAAASTEQALALEPALPALHYLLGCCRLEQAEHASALQSFARCLELRPKYPLSAETRARQALCRARIDLANGRAAAIEPLSPQHKQPMSVLICSRSAQRLAQAEAMYHRLLAEVPHEIIVIGDARSHAEGYNRALRQARHDIVLLAHDDASILSPDFAARLLRGMSRHDLVGIAGTRKLAGGAWHFAGYPHLAGQIGIPTGDGGYGVTLYDVMERETKRLQALDGLLLATRRETALRLGFDEAVFEGRHLYDLDFSLRASQEGLDCATCNDILVVRDPQGSYDEHWLKYSQRFLDKHKSRFGPMQSVFFKPELVSLPLGSAEEWRLLTQHLIGGEN
;
A
#
# COMPACT_ATOMS: atom_id res chain seq x y z
N MET A 1 3.70 -55.59 -6.10
CA MET A 1 2.67 -56.04 -7.04
C MET A 1 2.08 -54.79 -7.68
N PHE A 2 2.83 -54.18 -8.60
CA PHE A 2 2.43 -52.98 -9.33
C PHE A 2 1.97 -53.45 -10.71
N GLU A 3 0.67 -53.56 -10.90
CA GLU A 3 0.10 -53.75 -12.23
C GLU A 3 0.18 -52.43 -12.99
N VAL A 4 0.91 -52.48 -14.09
CA VAL A 4 0.87 -51.49 -15.18
C VAL A 4 -0.56 -51.46 -15.71
N LEU A 5 -1.33 -50.45 -15.33
CA LEU A 5 -2.64 -50.20 -15.95
C LEU A 5 -2.42 -49.62 -17.34
N LYS A 6 -2.82 -50.45 -18.30
CA LYS A 6 -2.88 -50.20 -19.74
C LYS A 6 -3.70 -48.95 -20.03
N ASN A 7 -3.23 -48.21 -21.01
CA ASN A 7 -3.91 -47.15 -21.75
C ASN A 7 -5.18 -47.70 -22.43
N PRO A 8 -6.37 -47.06 -22.28
CA PRO A 8 -7.28 -47.02 -23.41
C PRO A 8 -8.16 -45.76 -23.41
N ILE A 9 -7.80 -44.71 -24.16
CA ILE A 9 -8.82 -43.84 -24.79
C ILE A 9 -8.38 -43.54 -26.22
N THR A 10 -8.73 -44.43 -27.13
CA THR A 10 -8.85 -44.12 -28.56
C THR A 10 -10.16 -43.36 -28.80
N ARG A 11 -10.01 -42.18 -29.40
CA ARG A 11 -11.05 -41.20 -29.77
C ARG A 11 -12.09 -41.81 -30.73
N PRO A 12 -13.39 -41.48 -30.63
CA PRO A 12 -14.31 -41.63 -31.75
C PRO A 12 -13.95 -40.63 -32.87
N PRO A 13 -14.07 -40.98 -34.16
CA PRO A 13 -13.67 -40.10 -35.24
C PRO A 13 -14.80 -39.10 -35.55
N GLY A 14 -14.60 -37.84 -35.18
CA GLY A 14 -15.53 -36.77 -35.57
C GLY A 14 -15.31 -35.47 -34.79
N GLY A 15 -14.49 -34.57 -35.32
CA GLY A 15 -14.30 -33.21 -34.79
C GLY A 15 -12.89 -32.68 -35.05
N LYS A 16 -12.75 -31.72 -35.97
CA LYS A 16 -11.49 -31.07 -36.32
C LYS A 16 -11.01 -30.21 -35.13
N GLY A 17 -9.81 -30.51 -34.61
CA GLY A 17 -9.14 -29.85 -33.47
C GLY A 17 -8.99 -30.77 -32.26
N ALA A 18 -7.79 -30.93 -31.69
CA ALA A 18 -7.63 -31.62 -30.40
C ALA A 18 -8.18 -30.73 -29.28
N ALA A 19 -9.08 -31.24 -28.45
CA ALA A 19 -9.60 -30.50 -27.30
C ALA A 19 -8.45 -30.16 -26.34
N ARG A 20 -8.42 -28.92 -25.81
CA ARG A 20 -7.44 -28.51 -24.80
C ARG A 20 -7.70 -29.26 -23.50
N ARG A 21 -6.65 -29.55 -22.73
CA ARG A 21 -6.71 -30.37 -21.51
C ARG A 21 -6.27 -29.59 -20.29
N VAL A 22 -7.04 -29.66 -19.21
CA VAL A 22 -6.71 -29.08 -17.90
C VAL A 22 -6.63 -30.18 -16.84
N LEU A 23 -5.57 -30.14 -16.03
CA LEU A 23 -5.45 -30.99 -14.84
C LEU A 23 -5.89 -30.18 -13.60
N ASN A 24 -7.00 -30.56 -12.99
CA ASN A 24 -7.44 -30.04 -11.70
C ASN A 24 -6.73 -30.80 -10.58
N VAL A 25 -5.85 -30.15 -9.83
CA VAL A 25 -5.00 -30.75 -8.80
C VAL A 25 -5.57 -30.44 -7.42
N GLY A 26 -5.98 -31.49 -6.70
CA GLY A 26 -6.56 -31.37 -5.36
C GLY A 26 -7.97 -30.81 -5.35
N GLY A 27 -8.71 -30.98 -6.45
CA GLY A 27 -10.05 -30.42 -6.60
C GLY A 27 -11.11 -31.08 -5.72
N GLY A 28 -10.81 -32.19 -5.04
CA GLY A 28 -11.69 -32.91 -4.13
C GLY A 28 -12.90 -33.59 -4.79
N SER A 29 -13.41 -33.10 -5.91
CA SER A 29 -14.50 -33.70 -6.68
C SER A 29 -14.61 -33.11 -8.08
N LYS A 30 -15.00 -33.93 -9.06
CA LYS A 30 -15.38 -33.45 -10.41
C LYS A 30 -16.68 -32.66 -10.44
N GLY A 31 -17.48 -32.72 -9.37
CA GLY A 31 -18.71 -31.94 -9.24
C GLY A 31 -18.45 -30.45 -8.99
N VAL A 32 -17.22 -30.07 -8.60
CA VAL A 32 -16.83 -28.67 -8.44
C VAL A 32 -16.51 -28.10 -9.82
N ALA A 33 -17.30 -27.12 -10.24
CA ALA A 33 -17.10 -26.46 -11.53
C ALA A 33 -15.76 -25.72 -11.55
N LEU A 34 -14.98 -25.95 -12.61
CA LEU A 34 -13.75 -25.20 -12.86
C LEU A 34 -14.06 -23.76 -13.28
N PRO A 35 -13.06 -22.86 -13.18
CA PRO A 35 -13.15 -21.55 -13.75
C PRO A 35 -13.55 -21.59 -15.22
N PRO A 36 -14.17 -20.52 -15.68
CA PRO A 36 -15.13 -20.70 -16.75
C PRO A 36 -14.52 -20.71 -18.14
N HIS A 37 -13.29 -20.21 -18.24
CA HIS A 37 -12.45 -20.35 -19.42
C HIS A 37 -12.00 -21.80 -19.68
N PHE A 38 -12.28 -22.73 -18.75
CA PHE A 38 -12.11 -24.18 -18.93
C PHE A 38 -13.40 -24.89 -19.41
N ARG A 39 -14.52 -24.19 -19.63
CA ARG A 39 -15.81 -24.82 -19.96
C ARG A 39 -15.75 -25.84 -21.11
N ASP A 40 -14.95 -25.54 -22.14
CA ASP A 40 -14.81 -26.40 -23.33
C ASP A 40 -13.54 -27.28 -23.30
N TRP A 41 -12.86 -27.37 -22.16
CA TRP A 41 -11.62 -28.12 -21.99
C TRP A 41 -11.92 -29.49 -21.39
N GLU A 42 -11.15 -30.49 -21.79
CA GLU A 42 -11.15 -31.80 -21.13
C GLU A 42 -10.53 -31.65 -19.74
N GLN A 43 -11.33 -31.82 -18.69
CA GLN A 43 -10.87 -31.82 -17.31
C GLN A 43 -10.46 -33.24 -16.88
N LEU A 44 -9.26 -33.35 -16.32
CA LEU A 44 -8.86 -34.48 -15.51
C LEU A 44 -8.71 -34.05 -14.05
N LEU A 45 -9.19 -34.84 -13.11
CA LEU A 45 -9.01 -34.63 -11.68
C LEU A 45 -7.83 -35.47 -11.17
N LEU A 46 -6.87 -34.80 -10.53
CA LEU A 46 -5.86 -35.43 -9.69
C LEU A 46 -6.23 -35.22 -8.24
N ASP A 47 -6.26 -36.31 -7.48
CA ASP A 47 -6.42 -36.25 -6.03
C ASP A 47 -5.56 -37.34 -5.35
N ILE A 48 -5.16 -37.11 -4.11
CA ILE A 48 -4.47 -38.12 -3.32
C ILE A 48 -5.46 -39.13 -2.73
N ASP A 49 -6.71 -38.72 -2.54
CA ASP A 49 -7.78 -39.57 -1.99
C ASP A 49 -8.44 -40.42 -3.09
N PRO A 50 -8.30 -41.75 -3.07
CA PRO A 50 -8.96 -42.61 -4.05
C PRO A 50 -10.50 -42.58 -3.96
N ARG A 51 -11.08 -42.09 -2.85
CA ARG A 51 -12.53 -42.08 -2.61
C ARG A 51 -13.28 -41.06 -3.47
N VAL A 52 -12.60 -40.03 -3.96
CA VAL A 52 -13.25 -38.91 -4.67
C VAL A 52 -13.44 -39.14 -6.17
N GLY A 53 -13.07 -40.31 -6.68
CA GLY A 53 -13.23 -40.65 -8.10
C GLY A 53 -12.31 -39.84 -9.03
N ALA A 54 -11.08 -39.58 -8.58
CA ALA A 54 -10.07 -38.89 -9.40
C ALA A 54 -9.63 -39.74 -10.61
N ASP A 55 -9.31 -39.09 -11.73
CA ASP A 55 -8.74 -39.75 -12.92
C ASP A 55 -7.30 -40.16 -12.69
N LEU A 56 -6.58 -39.38 -11.87
CA LEU A 56 -5.21 -39.63 -11.48
C LEU A 56 -5.12 -39.62 -9.95
N VAL A 57 -5.07 -40.81 -9.36
CA VAL A 57 -4.84 -40.95 -7.92
C VAL A 57 -3.35 -40.94 -7.66
N CYS A 58 -2.79 -39.78 -7.28
CA CYS A 58 -1.38 -39.67 -6.92
C CYS A 58 -1.09 -38.48 -6.02
N ASP A 59 0.02 -38.55 -5.30
CA ASP A 59 0.61 -37.38 -4.63
C ASP A 59 1.18 -36.41 -5.67
N ALA A 60 0.81 -35.13 -5.61
CA ALA A 60 1.28 -34.14 -6.60
C ALA A 60 2.81 -33.97 -6.59
N ARG A 61 3.50 -34.33 -5.50
CA ARG A 61 4.97 -34.34 -5.42
C ARG A 61 5.59 -35.34 -6.40
N ALA A 62 4.85 -36.37 -6.81
CA ALA A 62 5.30 -37.42 -7.72
C ALA A 62 4.93 -37.15 -9.20
N LEU A 63 4.30 -36.01 -9.53
CA LEU A 63 3.80 -35.71 -10.88
C LEU A 63 4.84 -35.82 -11.99
N ARG A 64 6.11 -35.53 -11.69
CA ARG A 64 7.20 -35.64 -12.65
C ARG A 64 7.50 -37.09 -13.06
N GLU A 65 7.20 -38.03 -12.17
CA GLU A 65 7.46 -39.47 -12.33
C GLU A 65 6.19 -40.22 -12.78
N SER A 66 5.02 -39.75 -12.34
CA SER A 66 3.74 -40.43 -12.56
C SER A 66 3.02 -40.04 -13.85
N ALA A 67 3.45 -38.96 -14.53
CA ALA A 67 2.75 -38.46 -15.71
C ALA A 67 3.70 -37.97 -16.82
N ALA A 68 3.22 -38.06 -18.06
CA ALA A 68 3.99 -37.69 -19.25
C ALA A 68 4.22 -36.17 -19.35
N ALA A 69 5.42 -35.77 -19.78
CA ALA A 69 5.75 -34.37 -19.99
C ALA A 69 4.90 -33.74 -21.12
N ASN A 70 4.65 -32.43 -21.03
CA ASN A 70 3.96 -31.63 -22.05
C ASN A 70 2.59 -32.19 -22.48
N SER A 71 1.86 -32.78 -21.53
CA SER A 71 0.60 -33.49 -21.75
C SER A 71 -0.66 -32.63 -21.50
N PHE A 72 -0.50 -31.45 -20.88
CA PHE A 72 -1.60 -30.56 -20.51
C PHE A 72 -1.40 -29.13 -21.02
N ASP A 73 -2.52 -28.49 -21.39
CA ASP A 73 -2.57 -27.07 -21.76
C ASP A 73 -2.66 -26.18 -20.52
N ALA A 74 -3.25 -26.68 -19.43
CA ALA A 74 -3.28 -25.98 -18.15
C ALA A 74 -3.23 -26.92 -16.95
N VAL A 75 -2.77 -26.36 -15.82
CA VAL A 75 -2.96 -26.94 -14.49
C VAL A 75 -3.80 -25.96 -13.68
N TYR A 76 -4.89 -26.44 -13.09
CA TYR A 76 -5.68 -25.68 -12.12
C TYR A 76 -5.39 -26.22 -10.73
N CYS A 77 -4.92 -25.35 -9.83
CA CYS A 77 -4.53 -25.70 -8.47
C CYS A 77 -5.16 -24.69 -7.51
N SER A 78 -6.27 -25.07 -6.89
CA SER A 78 -7.04 -24.20 -6.02
C SER A 78 -7.06 -24.75 -4.62
N HIS A 79 -6.52 -23.99 -3.66
CA HIS A 79 -6.41 -24.36 -2.25
C HIS A 79 -5.78 -25.77 -2.07
N ASN A 80 -4.65 -26.00 -2.74
CA ASN A 80 -3.92 -27.26 -2.67
C ASN A 80 -2.44 -27.08 -2.32
N LEU A 81 -1.79 -25.99 -2.75
CA LEU A 81 -0.34 -25.83 -2.62
C LEU A 81 0.12 -25.63 -1.17
N GLU A 82 -0.75 -25.07 -0.33
CA GLU A 82 -0.58 -24.86 1.10
C GLU A 82 -0.56 -26.16 1.91
N HIS A 83 -1.07 -27.27 1.37
CA HIS A 83 -1.10 -28.58 2.03
C HIS A 83 0.26 -29.31 2.00
N TYR A 84 1.25 -28.77 1.29
CA TYR A 84 2.61 -29.32 1.22
C TYR A 84 3.57 -28.55 2.10
N TYR A 85 4.56 -29.22 2.69
CA TYR A 85 5.64 -28.53 3.38
C TYR A 85 6.38 -27.59 2.42
N ARG A 86 6.90 -26.48 2.96
CA ARG A 86 7.59 -25.46 2.14
C ARG A 86 8.66 -26.02 1.19
N HIS A 87 9.41 -27.04 1.59
CA HIS A 87 10.44 -27.66 0.75
C HIS A 87 9.89 -28.60 -0.34
N ASP A 88 8.66 -29.08 -0.17
CA ASP A 88 7.97 -29.95 -1.14
C ASP A 88 7.22 -29.17 -2.21
N VAL A 89 6.87 -27.91 -1.97
CA VAL A 89 6.27 -26.99 -2.96
C VAL A 89 7.06 -26.97 -4.28
N ASP A 90 8.40 -27.00 -4.19
CA ASP A 90 9.26 -27.01 -5.37
C ASP A 90 9.08 -28.29 -6.21
N LYS A 91 8.83 -29.44 -5.58
CA LYS A 91 8.57 -30.70 -6.29
C LYS A 91 7.24 -30.63 -7.03
N VAL A 92 6.20 -30.10 -6.38
CA VAL A 92 4.86 -29.93 -6.97
C VAL A 92 4.91 -28.97 -8.16
N LEU A 93 5.53 -27.79 -8.00
CA LEU A 93 5.65 -26.79 -9.07
C LEU A 93 6.51 -27.29 -10.25
N LYS A 94 7.58 -28.05 -10.00
CA LYS A 94 8.34 -28.74 -11.06
C LYS A 94 7.50 -29.80 -11.76
N GLY A 95 6.64 -30.49 -11.02
CA GLY A 95 5.62 -31.38 -11.58
C GLY A 95 4.69 -30.63 -12.54
N PHE A 96 4.16 -29.48 -12.13
CA PHE A 96 3.30 -28.65 -13.00
C PHE A 96 4.04 -28.24 -14.28
N LEU A 97 5.26 -27.71 -14.18
CA LEU A 97 6.06 -27.35 -15.35
C LEU A 97 6.40 -28.52 -16.27
N HIS A 98 6.62 -29.71 -15.70
CA HIS A 98 6.84 -30.93 -16.47
C HIS A 98 5.61 -31.27 -17.33
N LEU A 99 4.41 -31.17 -16.74
CA LEU A 99 3.14 -31.47 -17.41
C LEU A 99 2.74 -30.45 -18.48
N LEU A 100 3.00 -29.16 -18.24
CA LEU A 100 2.54 -28.09 -19.12
C LEU A 100 3.24 -28.15 -20.48
N LYS A 101 2.47 -27.98 -21.56
CA LYS A 101 2.99 -27.67 -22.89
C LYS A 101 3.73 -26.33 -22.87
N THR A 102 4.52 -26.06 -23.91
CA THR A 102 5.37 -24.86 -24.01
C THR A 102 4.61 -23.55 -23.76
N ASP A 103 3.38 -23.46 -24.26
CA ASP A 103 2.45 -22.34 -24.15
C ASP A 103 1.42 -22.51 -23.01
N GLY A 104 1.53 -23.57 -22.22
CA GLY A 104 0.62 -23.86 -21.12
C GLY A 104 0.88 -23.02 -19.87
N PHE A 105 -0.12 -22.99 -18.99
CA PHE A 105 -0.08 -22.20 -17.75
C PHE A 105 -0.64 -22.96 -16.54
N ALA A 106 -0.18 -22.59 -15.35
CA ALA A 106 -0.81 -22.97 -14.09
C ALA A 106 -1.66 -21.80 -13.58
N GLU A 107 -2.95 -22.03 -13.33
CA GLU A 107 -3.79 -21.13 -12.53
C GLU A 107 -3.77 -21.63 -11.08
N ILE A 108 -3.33 -20.75 -10.17
CA ILE A 108 -3.07 -21.08 -8.77
C ILE A 108 -3.88 -20.14 -7.87
N ARG A 109 -4.59 -20.73 -6.91
CA ARG A 109 -5.30 -20.03 -5.83
C ARG A 109 -4.85 -20.58 -4.49
N VAL A 110 -4.46 -19.71 -3.58
CA VAL A 110 -4.03 -20.05 -2.22
C VAL A 110 -4.46 -18.96 -1.24
N PRO A 111 -4.59 -19.25 0.06
CA PRO A 111 -4.77 -18.23 1.09
C PRO A 111 -3.66 -17.16 1.05
N ASP A 112 -4.04 -15.88 1.15
CA ASP A 112 -3.11 -14.78 1.36
C ASP A 112 -2.76 -14.66 2.86
N ILE A 113 -1.83 -15.51 3.28
CA ILE A 113 -1.32 -15.52 4.66
C ILE A 113 -0.60 -14.20 4.99
N GLY A 114 -0.09 -13.50 3.98
CA GLY A 114 0.53 -12.18 4.16
C GLY A 114 -0.47 -11.14 4.65
N GLU A 115 -1.63 -11.04 3.99
CA GLU A 115 -2.72 -10.16 4.43
C GLU A 115 -3.37 -10.64 5.72
N LEU A 116 -3.56 -11.97 5.89
CA LEU A 116 -4.12 -12.53 7.12
C LEU A 116 -3.29 -12.15 8.36
N ILE A 117 -1.96 -12.27 8.29
CA ILE A 117 -1.07 -11.88 9.39
C ILE A 117 -1.17 -10.38 9.68
N LYS A 118 -1.33 -9.53 8.66
CA LYS A 118 -1.52 -8.09 8.87
C LYS A 118 -2.82 -7.79 9.62
N LEU A 119 -3.90 -8.50 9.32
CA LEU A 119 -5.17 -8.34 10.02
C LEU A 119 -5.08 -8.80 11.48
N LEU A 120 -4.48 -9.97 11.71
CA LEU A 120 -4.25 -10.51 13.06
C LEU A 120 -3.35 -9.59 13.89
N ALA A 121 -2.24 -9.10 13.31
CA ALA A 121 -1.28 -8.24 14.01
C ALA A 121 -1.80 -6.84 14.36
N LYS A 122 -2.93 -6.42 13.77
CA LYS A 122 -3.59 -5.14 14.04
C LYS A 122 -4.78 -5.26 15.00
N ASP A 123 -5.01 -6.45 15.56
CA ASP A 123 -6.22 -6.77 16.34
C ASP A 123 -7.50 -6.41 15.57
N GLU A 124 -7.49 -6.64 14.23
CA GLU A 124 -8.62 -6.42 13.32
C GLU A 124 -9.39 -7.72 13.03
N LEU A 125 -8.81 -8.86 13.38
CA LEU A 125 -9.36 -10.20 13.23
C LEU A 125 -8.83 -11.08 14.37
N ASP A 126 -9.72 -11.79 15.07
CA ASP A 126 -9.33 -12.82 16.04
C ASP A 126 -9.08 -14.17 15.36
N LEU A 127 -8.26 -15.04 15.97
CA LEU A 127 -7.87 -16.33 15.40
C LEU A 127 -9.09 -17.26 15.20
N GLU A 128 -10.06 -17.21 16.11
CA GLU A 128 -11.27 -18.04 16.06
C GLU A 128 -12.42 -17.36 15.32
N GLN A 129 -12.20 -16.14 14.81
CA GLN A 129 -13.24 -15.39 14.14
C GLN A 129 -13.51 -15.94 12.73
N GLU A 130 -14.80 -16.13 12.41
CA GLU A 130 -15.27 -16.46 11.06
C GLU A 130 -14.91 -15.33 10.08
N ILE A 131 -14.22 -15.69 9.00
CA ILE A 131 -13.80 -14.80 7.92
C ILE A 131 -14.89 -14.81 6.83
N TYR A 132 -15.33 -15.99 6.40
CA TYR A 132 -16.41 -16.16 5.43
C TYR A 132 -17.04 -17.56 5.54
N LYS A 133 -18.17 -17.77 4.87
CA LYS A 133 -18.78 -19.10 4.71
C LYS A 133 -18.51 -19.66 3.32
N ALA A 134 -17.83 -20.80 3.27
CA ALA A 134 -17.68 -21.62 2.07
C ALA A 134 -18.80 -22.67 1.99
N ASN A 135 -18.89 -23.37 0.85
CA ASN A 135 -19.83 -24.50 0.69
C ASN A 135 -19.61 -25.62 1.72
N VAL A 136 -18.38 -25.74 2.23
CA VAL A 136 -18.02 -26.72 3.26
C VAL A 136 -18.41 -26.27 4.67
N GLY A 137 -18.62 -24.97 4.88
CA GLY A 137 -18.93 -24.38 6.19
C GLY A 137 -18.22 -23.05 6.44
N PRO A 138 -18.35 -22.48 7.66
CA PRO A 138 -17.62 -21.27 8.06
C PRO A 138 -16.11 -21.53 8.07
N ILE A 139 -15.34 -20.56 7.57
CA ILE A 139 -13.88 -20.59 7.52
C ILE A 139 -13.37 -19.51 8.48
N THR A 140 -12.57 -19.91 9.46
CA THR A 140 -11.94 -19.02 10.45
C THR A 140 -10.51 -18.63 10.06
N ALA A 141 -9.90 -17.68 10.77
CA ALA A 141 -8.47 -17.40 10.64
C ALA A 141 -7.60 -18.61 11.01
N HIS A 142 -8.01 -19.38 12.02
CA HIS A 142 -7.39 -20.64 12.37
C HIS A 142 -7.40 -21.61 11.18
N ASP A 143 -8.56 -21.78 10.52
CA ASP A 143 -8.70 -22.68 9.37
C ASP A 143 -7.83 -22.26 8.18
N MET A 144 -7.69 -20.96 7.94
CA MET A 144 -6.81 -20.47 6.87
C MET A 144 -5.33 -20.78 7.14
N ILE A 145 -4.91 -20.80 8.41
CA ILE A 145 -3.51 -21.05 8.80
C ILE A 145 -3.22 -22.56 8.85
N TYR A 146 -4.12 -23.34 9.44
CA TYR A 146 -3.87 -24.75 9.79
C TYR A 146 -4.63 -25.76 8.94
N GLY A 147 -5.54 -25.30 8.08
CA GLY A 147 -6.44 -26.14 7.29
C GLY A 147 -7.80 -26.27 7.97
N TYR A 148 -8.81 -26.67 7.19
CA TYR A 148 -10.21 -26.69 7.62
C TYR A 148 -10.46 -27.72 8.74
N ALA A 149 -10.58 -27.23 9.98
CA ALA A 149 -10.62 -28.08 11.18
C ALA A 149 -11.73 -29.15 11.16
N PRO A 150 -12.98 -28.86 10.73
CA PRO A 150 -14.03 -29.87 10.70
C PRO A 150 -13.71 -31.08 9.80
N GLU A 151 -13.06 -30.87 8.65
CA GLU A 151 -12.68 -31.98 7.77
C GLU A 151 -11.46 -32.74 8.32
N ILE A 152 -10.49 -32.03 8.91
CA ILE A 152 -9.34 -32.67 9.56
C ILE A 152 -9.80 -33.57 10.70
N GLU A 153 -10.71 -33.10 11.55
CA GLU A 153 -11.28 -33.84 12.68
C GLU A 153 -12.14 -35.03 12.22
N ALA A 154 -13.00 -34.83 11.22
CA ALA A 154 -13.91 -35.87 10.74
C ALA A 154 -13.17 -37.00 9.98
N SER A 155 -12.18 -36.64 9.18
CA SER A 155 -11.44 -37.60 8.34
C SER A 155 -10.29 -38.28 9.10
N GLY A 156 -9.70 -37.59 10.08
CA GLY A 156 -8.46 -38.00 10.76
C GLY A 156 -7.22 -37.98 9.84
N GLN A 157 -7.29 -37.31 8.69
CA GLN A 157 -6.23 -37.32 7.67
C GLN A 157 -5.40 -36.02 7.69
N ASP A 158 -4.11 -36.14 7.96
CA ASP A 158 -3.16 -35.02 8.05
C ASP A 158 -2.93 -34.28 6.69
N PHE A 159 -3.31 -34.88 5.57
CA PHE A 159 -3.16 -34.20 4.28
C PHE A 159 -4.15 -33.02 4.10
N TYR A 160 -5.24 -32.95 4.87
CA TYR A 160 -6.11 -31.78 4.90
C TYR A 160 -5.55 -30.60 5.71
N ALA A 161 -4.48 -30.82 6.50
CA ALA A 161 -3.81 -29.74 7.21
C ALA A 161 -2.94 -28.90 6.27
N HIS A 162 -2.96 -27.58 6.47
CA HIS A 162 -2.02 -26.67 5.83
C HIS A 162 -0.64 -26.83 6.47
N LYS A 163 0.40 -26.94 5.65
CA LYS A 163 1.79 -27.15 6.05
C LYS A 163 2.69 -25.97 5.68
N THR A 164 2.16 -25.02 4.91
CA THR A 164 2.83 -23.78 4.51
C THR A 164 1.80 -22.69 4.21
N GLY A 165 2.26 -21.44 4.11
CA GLY A 165 1.45 -20.30 3.70
C GLY A 165 2.14 -19.48 2.62
N PHE A 166 1.38 -18.63 1.93
CA PHE A 166 1.91 -17.75 0.90
C PHE A 166 1.50 -16.29 1.12
N SER A 167 2.46 -15.39 1.02
CA SER A 167 2.22 -14.02 0.58
C SER A 167 2.41 -13.92 -0.93
N ARG A 168 1.94 -12.82 -1.53
CA ARG A 168 2.16 -12.50 -2.95
C ARG A 168 3.62 -12.70 -3.37
N ASP A 169 4.55 -12.18 -2.57
CA ASP A 169 5.98 -12.24 -2.86
C ASP A 169 6.56 -13.65 -2.71
N SER A 170 6.13 -14.43 -1.71
CA SER A 170 6.61 -15.80 -1.56
C SER A 170 6.10 -16.72 -2.67
N LEU A 171 4.85 -16.52 -3.11
CA LEU A 171 4.29 -17.26 -4.24
C LEU A 171 5.00 -16.88 -5.54
N LEU A 172 5.21 -15.59 -5.80
CA LEU A 172 5.97 -15.11 -6.95
C LEU A 172 7.38 -15.71 -7.00
N ARG A 173 8.09 -15.71 -5.86
CA ARG A 173 9.42 -16.33 -5.75
C ARG A 173 9.37 -17.83 -6.02
N ALA A 174 8.42 -18.55 -5.42
CA ALA A 174 8.28 -19.99 -5.63
C ALA A 174 8.05 -20.34 -7.11
N LEU A 175 7.19 -19.59 -7.80
CA LEU A 175 6.92 -19.78 -9.23
C LEU A 175 8.16 -19.48 -10.09
N ARG A 176 8.83 -18.33 -9.87
CA ARG A 176 10.03 -17.97 -10.63
C ARG A 176 11.18 -18.94 -10.42
N SER A 177 11.49 -19.28 -9.17
CA SER A 177 12.60 -20.19 -8.83
C SER A 177 12.41 -21.60 -9.38
N ASN A 178 11.16 -22.00 -9.65
CA ASN A 178 10.88 -23.31 -10.25
C ASN A 178 10.82 -23.30 -11.77
N GLY A 179 10.88 -22.13 -12.43
CA GLY A 179 11.09 -22.02 -13.88
C GLY A 179 9.88 -21.55 -14.70
N PHE A 180 8.86 -20.98 -14.07
CA PHE A 180 7.78 -20.29 -14.79
C PHE A 180 8.30 -18.97 -15.39
N GLY A 181 7.93 -18.68 -16.63
CA GLY A 181 8.40 -17.51 -17.38
C GLY A 181 7.60 -16.24 -17.05
N GLU A 182 6.41 -16.11 -17.63
CA GLU A 182 5.50 -14.99 -17.34
C GLU A 182 4.50 -15.34 -16.23
N ILE A 183 4.38 -14.46 -15.24
CA ILE A 183 3.50 -14.64 -14.08
C ILE A 183 2.61 -13.41 -13.98
N TYR A 184 1.33 -13.64 -13.73
CA TYR A 184 0.30 -12.62 -13.59
C TYR A 184 -0.39 -12.81 -12.25
N PHE A 185 -0.67 -11.72 -11.54
CA PHE A 185 -1.62 -11.72 -10.44
C PHE A 185 -2.89 -11.01 -10.91
N THR A 186 -4.02 -11.65 -10.64
CA THR A 186 -5.36 -11.13 -10.91
C THR A 186 -6.02 -10.75 -9.58
N PRO A 187 -7.02 -9.85 -9.59
CA PRO A 187 -7.85 -9.62 -8.42
C PRO A 187 -8.42 -10.94 -7.92
N SER A 188 -8.38 -11.13 -6.61
CA SER A 188 -8.85 -12.33 -5.93
C SER A 188 -10.35 -12.50 -6.09
N LEU A 189 -10.82 -13.75 -6.19
CA LEU A 189 -12.26 -14.04 -6.24
C LEU A 189 -12.86 -14.27 -4.85
N ALA A 190 -12.02 -14.41 -3.83
CA ALA A 190 -12.40 -14.57 -2.43
C ALA A 190 -11.59 -13.63 -1.52
N MET A 191 -12.15 -13.33 -0.34
CA MET A 191 -11.47 -12.53 0.69
C MET A 191 -10.22 -13.28 1.18
N LEU A 192 -9.08 -12.59 1.25
CA LEU A 192 -7.79 -13.14 1.65
C LEU A 192 -7.30 -14.33 0.79
N GLU A 193 -7.47 -14.24 -0.53
CA GLU A 193 -6.96 -15.20 -1.50
C GLU A 193 -5.90 -14.55 -2.41
N LEU A 194 -4.86 -15.29 -2.80
CA LEU A 194 -3.96 -14.94 -3.90
C LEU A 194 -4.40 -15.69 -5.16
N HIS A 195 -4.57 -14.97 -6.27
CA HIS A 195 -4.90 -15.57 -7.56
C HIS A 195 -3.82 -15.26 -8.60
N ALA A 196 -3.17 -16.31 -9.11
CA ALA A 196 -2.04 -16.19 -10.02
C ALA A 196 -2.17 -17.08 -11.27
N PHE A 197 -1.71 -16.57 -12.41
CA PHE A 197 -1.48 -17.34 -13.63
C PHE A 197 0.02 -17.38 -13.92
N ALA A 198 0.59 -18.58 -13.98
CA ALA A 198 2.02 -18.80 -14.21
C ALA A 198 2.23 -19.59 -15.51
N PHE A 199 2.75 -18.93 -16.54
CA PHE A 199 3.02 -19.54 -17.84
C PHE A 199 4.36 -20.26 -17.83
N LYS A 200 4.43 -21.42 -18.49
CA LYS A 200 5.69 -22.16 -18.64
C LYS A 200 6.76 -21.32 -19.35
N THR A 201 6.36 -20.56 -20.37
CA THR A 201 7.23 -19.62 -21.07
C THR A 201 6.60 -18.24 -21.15
N LYS A 202 6.02 -17.87 -22.30
CA LYS A 202 5.36 -16.59 -22.54
C LYS A 202 3.88 -16.83 -22.82
N ALA A 203 3.02 -15.95 -22.33
CA ALA A 203 1.60 -16.03 -22.62
C ALA A 203 1.33 -15.60 -24.07
N ASP A 204 0.63 -16.45 -24.81
CA ASP A 204 0.10 -16.10 -26.12
C ASP A 204 -0.91 -14.93 -26.00
N ALA A 205 -0.93 -14.02 -26.98
CA ALA A 205 -1.77 -12.82 -26.91
C ALA A 205 -3.27 -13.14 -26.91
N ALA A 206 -3.72 -14.16 -27.65
CA ALA A 206 -5.10 -14.58 -27.62
C ALA A 206 -5.44 -15.24 -26.28
N MET A 207 -4.55 -16.06 -25.73
CA MET A 207 -4.72 -16.65 -24.40
C MET A 207 -4.79 -15.58 -23.30
N ARG A 208 -3.90 -14.58 -23.32
CA ARG A 208 -3.95 -13.44 -22.39
C ARG A 208 -5.30 -12.73 -22.43
N ALA A 209 -5.84 -12.52 -23.64
CA ALA A 209 -7.14 -11.89 -23.82
C ALA A 209 -8.28 -12.77 -23.28
N THR A 210 -8.27 -14.07 -23.56
CA THR A 210 -9.26 -15.03 -23.03
C THR A 210 -9.27 -15.08 -21.50
N LEU A 211 -8.10 -14.98 -20.88
CA LEU A 211 -7.93 -15.04 -19.42
C LEU A 211 -8.06 -13.67 -18.73
N GLY A 212 -8.31 -12.59 -19.47
CA GLY A 212 -8.43 -11.25 -18.91
C GLY A 212 -7.14 -10.74 -18.24
N LEU A 213 -5.97 -11.20 -18.71
CA LEU A 213 -4.69 -10.90 -18.08
C LEU A 213 -4.17 -9.53 -18.51
N GLY A 214 -3.78 -8.73 -17.52
CA GLY A 214 -3.07 -7.46 -17.73
C GLY A 214 -1.62 -7.67 -18.17
N GLU A 215 -0.72 -6.81 -17.71
CA GLU A 215 0.71 -7.00 -17.94
C GLU A 215 1.31 -8.00 -16.96
N PRO A 216 2.31 -8.81 -17.38
CA PRO A 216 2.98 -9.74 -16.49
C PRO A 216 3.74 -8.99 -15.41
N VAL A 217 3.97 -9.64 -14.28
CA VAL A 217 4.82 -9.10 -13.21
C VAL A 217 6.23 -8.92 -13.78
N ALA A 218 6.65 -7.67 -13.90
CA ALA A 218 7.90 -7.29 -14.55
C ALA A 218 9.11 -8.08 -14.01
N THR A 219 9.99 -8.50 -14.91
CA THR A 219 11.35 -8.92 -14.55
C THR A 219 12.05 -7.71 -13.93
N GLN A 220 12.86 -7.94 -12.90
CA GLN A 220 13.34 -6.93 -11.97
C GLN A 220 14.26 -5.89 -12.66
N ALA A 221 13.64 -4.91 -13.33
CA ALA A 221 14.20 -3.66 -13.83
C ALA A 221 13.02 -2.77 -14.26
N ARG A 222 12.76 -1.73 -13.48
CA ARG A 222 11.71 -0.68 -13.61
C ARG A 222 10.44 -0.88 -12.78
N HIS A 223 10.56 -0.28 -11.61
CA HIS A 223 9.53 0.41 -10.83
C HIS A 223 8.37 1.02 -11.64
N GLU A 224 7.17 0.84 -11.06
CA GLU A 224 6.24 1.91 -10.70
C GLU A 224 6.04 3.02 -11.72
N ALA A 225 5.09 2.80 -12.63
CA ALA A 225 4.22 3.85 -13.13
C ALA A 225 2.83 3.26 -13.45
N ALA A 226 1.81 3.84 -12.82
CA ALA A 226 0.41 3.87 -13.25
C ALA A 226 -0.40 2.57 -13.35
N LEU A 227 -1.34 2.41 -12.40
CA LEU A 227 -2.73 2.03 -12.70
C LEU A 227 -3.59 3.26 -12.35
N PRO A 228 -4.68 3.55 -13.09
CA PRO A 228 -5.62 2.55 -13.57
C PRO A 228 -5.97 2.68 -15.06
N ALA A 229 -5.76 1.60 -15.79
CA ALA A 229 -6.61 1.25 -16.91
C ALA A 229 -6.76 -0.27 -16.88
N ARG A 230 -7.93 -0.77 -16.46
CA ARG A 230 -8.31 -2.16 -16.72
C ARG A 230 -9.64 -2.17 -17.46
N ARG A 231 -9.53 -2.50 -18.74
CA ARG A 231 -10.65 -2.88 -19.61
C ARG A 231 -11.19 -4.24 -19.19
N ALA A 232 -12.50 -4.36 -19.42
CA ALA A 232 -13.44 -5.44 -19.17
C ALA A 232 -13.16 -6.79 -19.85
N VAL A 233 -14.04 -7.77 -19.55
CA VAL A 233 -14.51 -8.95 -20.34
C VAL A 233 -14.14 -10.30 -19.69
N HIS A 234 -14.99 -11.33 -19.51
CA HIS A 234 -16.45 -11.56 -19.62
C HIS A 234 -16.81 -12.77 -18.71
N ASP A 235 -17.98 -12.73 -18.06
CA ASP A 235 -19.11 -13.68 -18.19
C ASP A 235 -18.80 -15.16 -17.98
N THR A 236 -19.38 -15.75 -16.92
CA THR A 236 -19.99 -17.09 -16.94
C THR A 236 -21.00 -17.37 -15.81
N GLY A 237 -22.22 -17.70 -16.19
CA GLY A 237 -22.76 -19.08 -16.11
C GLY A 237 -22.95 -19.79 -14.76
N SER A 238 -22.80 -19.12 -13.63
CA SER A 238 -23.41 -19.46 -12.33
C SER A 238 -24.03 -18.14 -11.87
N GLU A 239 -25.26 -18.09 -11.37
CA GLU A 239 -25.86 -16.81 -10.94
C GLU A 239 -24.88 -16.11 -9.99
N ALA A 240 -24.17 -15.11 -10.52
CA ALA A 240 -23.21 -14.33 -9.78
C ALA A 240 -24.00 -13.67 -8.67
N ASP A 241 -23.47 -13.67 -7.45
CA ASP A 241 -24.05 -12.91 -6.34
C ASP A 241 -24.46 -11.54 -6.90
N PRO A 242 -25.78 -11.21 -6.90
CA PRO A 242 -26.27 -9.98 -7.51
C PRO A 242 -25.57 -8.74 -6.95
N VAL A 243 -25.17 -8.76 -5.67
CA VAL A 243 -24.42 -7.68 -5.02
C VAL A 243 -23.02 -7.56 -5.63
N GLU A 244 -22.30 -8.68 -5.75
CA GLU A 244 -20.96 -8.71 -6.32
C GLU A 244 -20.96 -8.29 -7.80
N ALA A 245 -21.93 -8.76 -8.59
CA ALA A 245 -22.07 -8.37 -9.99
C ALA A 245 -22.35 -6.86 -10.15
N LEU A 246 -23.13 -6.28 -9.24
CA LEU A 246 -23.40 -4.85 -9.20
C LEU A 246 -22.18 -4.05 -8.71
N TYR A 247 -21.45 -4.56 -7.72
CA TYR A 247 -20.20 -3.96 -7.23
C TYR A 247 -19.13 -3.93 -8.33
N GLN A 248 -18.91 -5.04 -9.04
CA GLN A 248 -17.96 -5.10 -10.15
C GLN A 248 -18.35 -4.16 -11.30
N ARG A 249 -19.66 -4.07 -11.60
CA ARG A 249 -20.18 -3.11 -12.60
C ARG A 249 -19.96 -1.67 -12.16
N ALA A 250 -20.22 -1.36 -10.90
CA ALA A 250 -20.01 -0.04 -10.32
C ALA A 250 -18.52 0.34 -10.34
N SER A 251 -17.65 -0.55 -9.91
CA SER A 251 -16.19 -0.38 -9.90
C SER A 251 -15.64 -0.19 -11.33
N ALA A 252 -16.12 -0.98 -12.30
CA ALA A 252 -15.74 -0.82 -13.70
C ALA A 252 -16.22 0.51 -14.30
N ALA A 253 -17.45 0.93 -13.98
CA ALA A 253 -17.98 2.22 -14.41
C ALA A 253 -17.21 3.39 -13.78
N PHE A 254 -16.85 3.27 -12.50
CA PHE A 254 -15.99 4.22 -11.80
C PHE A 254 -14.61 4.28 -12.50
N GLY A 255 -13.94 3.16 -12.72
CA GLY A 255 -12.67 3.13 -13.45
C GLY A 255 -12.73 3.72 -14.87
N ALA A 256 -13.90 3.74 -15.50
CA ALA A 256 -14.15 4.34 -16.82
C ALA A 256 -14.53 5.83 -16.78
N GLY A 257 -14.69 6.43 -15.59
CA GLY A 257 -15.13 7.82 -15.43
C GLY A 257 -16.64 8.05 -15.54
N ASP A 258 -17.44 6.98 -15.62
CA ASP A 258 -18.91 7.05 -15.67
C ASP A 258 -19.49 6.99 -14.24
N TRP A 259 -19.29 8.09 -13.51
CA TRP A 259 -19.66 8.21 -12.09
C TRP A 259 -21.17 8.05 -11.86
N GLY A 260 -21.99 8.49 -12.82
CA GLY A 260 -23.46 8.35 -12.75
C GLY A 260 -23.91 6.91 -12.77
N ARG A 261 -23.37 6.12 -13.72
CA ARG A 261 -23.65 4.70 -13.79
C ARG A 261 -23.05 3.91 -12.63
N ALA A 262 -21.86 4.32 -12.16
CA ALA A 262 -21.23 3.74 -10.99
C ALA A 262 -22.09 3.93 -9.73
N ALA A 263 -22.58 5.14 -9.49
CA ALA A 263 -23.49 5.46 -8.38
C ALA A 263 -24.79 4.63 -8.48
N ALA A 264 -25.44 4.61 -9.65
CA ALA A 264 -26.69 3.86 -9.84
C ALA A 264 -26.51 2.34 -9.60
N SER A 265 -25.40 1.76 -10.05
CA SER A 265 -25.10 0.34 -9.82
C SER A 265 -24.80 0.07 -8.34
N THR A 266 -24.12 1.00 -7.67
CA THR A 266 -23.84 0.90 -6.22
C THR A 266 -25.11 1.03 -5.39
N GLU A 267 -26.04 1.91 -5.78
CA GLU A 267 -27.35 2.07 -5.11
C GLU A 267 -28.23 0.83 -5.29
N GLN A 268 -28.19 0.18 -6.46
CA GLN A 268 -28.83 -1.13 -6.64
C GLN A 268 -28.20 -2.20 -5.73
N ALA A 269 -26.88 -2.22 -5.58
CA ALA A 269 -26.20 -3.15 -4.68
C ALA A 269 -26.59 -2.88 -3.22
N LEU A 270 -26.67 -1.60 -2.82
CA LEU A 270 -27.10 -1.19 -1.47
C LEU A 270 -28.56 -1.51 -1.18
N ALA A 271 -29.43 -1.55 -2.18
CA ALA A 271 -30.82 -1.99 -2.01
C ALA A 271 -30.92 -3.47 -1.64
N LEU A 272 -29.92 -4.27 -2.05
CA LEU A 272 -29.82 -5.70 -1.72
C LEU A 272 -29.06 -5.91 -0.40
N GLU A 273 -27.95 -5.19 -0.20
CA GLU A 273 -27.12 -5.28 1.00
C GLU A 273 -26.78 -3.89 1.58
N PRO A 274 -27.69 -3.31 2.39
CA PRO A 274 -27.53 -1.94 2.90
C PRO A 274 -26.39 -1.75 3.91
N ALA A 275 -25.88 -2.84 4.48
CA ALA A 275 -24.91 -2.82 5.58
C ALA A 275 -23.46 -3.04 5.13
N LEU A 276 -23.19 -3.18 3.83
CA LEU A 276 -21.85 -3.44 3.32
C LEU A 276 -21.01 -2.14 3.23
N PRO A 277 -19.95 -1.95 4.04
CA PRO A 277 -19.20 -0.68 4.09
C PRO A 277 -18.54 -0.32 2.76
N ALA A 278 -18.11 -1.32 1.97
CA ALA A 278 -17.46 -1.13 0.68
C ALA A 278 -18.37 -0.41 -0.34
N LEU A 279 -19.68 -0.67 -0.30
CA LEU A 279 -20.64 0.00 -1.17
C LEU A 279 -20.86 1.46 -0.77
N HIS A 280 -20.92 1.76 0.53
CA HIS A 280 -20.99 3.13 1.03
C HIS A 280 -19.71 3.92 0.69
N TYR A 281 -18.54 3.30 0.79
CA TYR A 281 -17.28 3.89 0.35
C TYR A 281 -17.31 4.21 -1.15
N LEU A 282 -17.66 3.24 -2.00
CA LEU A 282 -17.72 3.42 -3.45
C LEU A 282 -18.74 4.49 -3.87
N LEU A 283 -19.92 4.52 -3.25
CA LEU A 283 -20.93 5.54 -3.50
C LEU A 283 -20.44 6.93 -3.09
N GLY A 284 -19.73 7.03 -1.96
CA GLY A 284 -19.07 8.26 -1.53
C GLY A 284 -18.06 8.76 -2.55
N CYS A 285 -17.22 7.87 -3.09
CA CYS A 285 -16.29 8.20 -4.17
C CYS A 285 -17.01 8.69 -5.43
N CYS A 286 -18.05 7.99 -5.88
CA CYS A 286 -18.83 8.39 -7.06
C CYS A 286 -19.40 9.81 -6.90
N ARG A 287 -20.05 10.07 -5.76
CA ARG A 287 -20.66 11.37 -5.44
C ARG A 287 -19.63 12.48 -5.29
N LEU A 288 -18.44 12.17 -4.76
CA LEU A 288 -17.35 13.13 -4.66
C LEU A 288 -16.86 13.58 -6.04
N GLU A 289 -16.69 12.66 -6.99
CA GLU A 289 -16.32 12.95 -8.38
C GLU A 289 -17.42 13.72 -9.14
N GLN A 290 -18.68 13.55 -8.75
CA GLN A 290 -19.83 14.31 -9.26
C GLN A 290 -20.00 15.70 -8.62
N ALA A 291 -19.10 16.09 -7.71
CA ALA A 291 -19.21 17.30 -6.88
C ALA A 291 -20.44 17.35 -5.96
N GLU A 292 -21.08 16.21 -5.68
CA GLU A 292 -22.20 16.07 -4.73
C GLU A 292 -21.69 15.92 -3.29
N HIS A 293 -20.97 16.93 -2.79
CA HIS A 293 -20.18 16.83 -1.55
C HIS A 293 -21.01 16.47 -0.30
N ALA A 294 -22.25 16.96 -0.20
CA ALA A 294 -23.13 16.65 0.93
C ALA A 294 -23.56 15.18 0.93
N SER A 295 -23.92 14.64 -0.23
CA SER A 295 -24.29 13.23 -0.40
C SER A 295 -23.09 12.31 -0.23
N ALA A 296 -21.92 12.70 -0.72
CA ALA A 296 -20.66 11.97 -0.54
C ALA A 296 -20.26 11.89 0.95
N LEU A 297 -20.37 13.00 1.67
CA LEU A 297 -20.13 13.07 3.11
C LEU A 297 -20.98 12.07 3.89
N GLN A 298 -22.27 11.96 3.56
CA GLN A 298 -23.18 10.99 4.18
C GLN A 298 -22.74 9.54 3.91
N SER A 299 -22.37 9.22 2.67
CA SER A 299 -21.91 7.89 2.31
C SER A 299 -20.61 7.50 3.03
N PHE A 300 -19.63 8.40 3.10
CA PHE A 300 -18.40 8.15 3.85
C PHE A 300 -18.64 8.03 5.36
N ALA A 301 -19.53 8.85 5.92
CA ALA A 301 -19.94 8.72 7.32
C ALA A 301 -20.55 7.33 7.58
N ARG A 302 -21.45 6.88 6.69
CA ARG A 302 -22.09 5.57 6.83
C ARG A 302 -21.10 4.40 6.74
N CYS A 303 -20.11 4.49 5.85
CA CYS A 303 -19.01 3.52 5.77
C CYS A 303 -18.29 3.38 7.12
N LEU A 304 -17.90 4.51 7.73
CA LEU A 304 -17.19 4.53 9.01
C LEU A 304 -18.08 4.13 10.20
N GLU A 305 -19.38 4.43 10.17
CA GLU A 305 -20.35 3.95 11.18
C GLU A 305 -20.49 2.43 11.17
N LEU A 306 -20.64 1.84 9.97
CA LEU A 306 -20.82 0.40 9.81
C LEU A 306 -19.55 -0.37 10.20
N ARG A 307 -18.37 0.16 9.88
CA ARG A 307 -17.08 -0.43 10.28
C ARG A 307 -16.05 0.66 10.57
N PRO A 308 -15.89 1.09 11.85
CA PRO A 308 -14.92 2.11 12.24
C PRO A 308 -13.46 1.75 11.90
N LYS A 309 -13.13 0.45 11.87
CA LYS A 309 -11.85 -0.13 11.43
C LYS A 309 -11.95 -0.72 10.00
N TYR A 310 -12.58 -0.02 9.07
CA TYR A 310 -12.61 -0.42 7.66
C TYR A 310 -11.17 -0.39 7.06
N PRO A 311 -10.78 -1.33 6.16
CA PRO A 311 -9.43 -1.35 5.58
C PRO A 311 -8.99 -0.05 4.89
N LEU A 312 -9.93 0.78 4.43
CA LEU A 312 -9.66 2.12 3.87
C LEU A 312 -10.11 3.25 4.82
N SER A 313 -10.19 3.03 6.12
CA SER A 313 -10.74 4.02 7.06
C SER A 313 -9.96 5.34 7.07
N ALA A 314 -8.62 5.31 6.91
CA ALA A 314 -7.80 6.52 6.81
C ALA A 314 -8.13 7.33 5.54
N GLU A 315 -8.22 6.67 4.38
CA GLU A 315 -8.64 7.30 3.13
C GLU A 315 -10.08 7.82 3.21
N THR A 316 -10.97 7.03 3.82
CA THR A 316 -12.38 7.39 4.00
C THR A 316 -12.51 8.65 4.87
N ARG A 317 -11.77 8.75 5.99
CA ARG A 317 -11.73 9.96 6.83
C ARG A 317 -11.19 11.17 6.07
N ALA A 318 -10.13 10.99 5.28
CA ALA A 318 -9.56 12.06 4.47
C ALA A 318 -10.54 12.57 3.40
N ARG A 319 -11.23 11.67 2.69
CA ARG A 319 -12.27 12.03 1.72
C ARG A 319 -13.50 12.65 2.39
N GLN A 320 -13.86 12.18 3.58
CA GLN A 320 -14.92 12.79 4.40
C GLN A 320 -14.58 14.22 4.79
N ALA A 321 -13.35 14.47 5.27
CA ALA A 321 -12.85 15.80 5.60
C ALA A 321 -12.76 16.70 4.35
N LEU A 322 -12.40 16.15 3.19
CA LEU A 322 -12.42 16.87 1.91
C LEU A 322 -13.82 17.31 1.52
N CYS A 323 -14.83 16.44 1.69
CA CYS A 323 -16.22 16.83 1.45
C CYS A 323 -16.64 18.00 2.36
N ARG A 324 -16.31 17.94 3.65
CA ARG A 324 -16.57 19.04 4.60
C ARG A 324 -15.86 20.33 4.18
N ALA A 325 -14.60 20.25 3.79
CA ALA A 325 -13.82 21.40 3.32
C ALA A 325 -14.44 22.06 2.08
N ARG A 326 -14.90 21.27 1.10
CA ARG A 326 -15.54 21.79 -0.11
C ARG A 326 -16.90 22.41 0.16
N ILE A 327 -17.69 21.82 1.07
CA ILE A 327 -18.96 22.41 1.54
C ILE A 327 -18.69 23.75 2.22
N ASP A 328 -17.67 23.81 3.08
CA ASP A 328 -17.29 25.02 3.81
C ASP A 328 -16.87 26.13 2.87
N LEU A 329 -16.01 25.80 1.90
CA LEU A 329 -15.55 26.73 0.88
C LEU A 329 -16.71 27.25 0.02
N ALA A 330 -17.62 26.38 -0.41
CA ALA A 330 -18.81 26.76 -1.17
C ALA A 330 -19.75 27.69 -0.37
N ASN A 331 -19.77 27.55 0.95
CA ASN A 331 -20.52 28.43 1.86
C ASN A 331 -19.74 29.70 2.26
N GLY A 332 -18.57 29.96 1.66
CA GLY A 332 -17.75 31.13 1.95
C GLY A 332 -17.06 31.09 3.32
N ARG A 333 -16.94 29.91 3.94
CA ARG A 333 -16.17 29.72 5.17
C ARG A 333 -14.67 29.66 4.85
N ALA A 334 -13.87 30.14 5.79
CA ALA A 334 -12.42 30.02 5.80
C ALA A 334 -11.97 29.24 7.04
N ALA A 335 -10.82 28.60 6.95
CA ALA A 335 -10.16 27.92 8.04
C ALA A 335 -9.78 28.92 9.14
N ALA A 336 -9.83 28.44 10.38
CA ALA A 336 -9.45 29.23 11.53
C ALA A 336 -7.95 29.57 11.49
N ILE A 337 -7.65 30.84 11.75
CA ILE A 337 -6.30 31.36 11.92
C ILE A 337 -5.97 31.34 13.41
N GLU A 338 -4.87 30.70 13.78
CA GLU A 338 -4.35 30.68 15.13
C GLU A 338 -3.68 32.03 15.46
N PRO A 339 -4.20 32.78 16.44
CA PRO A 339 -3.58 34.04 16.82
C PRO A 339 -2.24 33.77 17.54
N LEU A 340 -1.23 34.57 17.23
CA LEU A 340 0.04 34.51 17.94
C LEU A 340 -0.17 34.91 19.41
N SER A 341 0.14 34.00 20.34
CA SER A 341 0.03 34.30 21.77
C SER A 341 1.00 35.42 22.16
N PRO A 342 0.56 36.46 22.89
CA PRO A 342 1.45 37.52 23.39
C PRO A 342 2.59 37.01 24.25
N GLN A 343 2.43 35.86 24.89
CA GLN A 343 3.42 35.22 25.77
C GLN A 343 4.46 34.39 24.99
N HIS A 344 4.19 34.08 23.71
CA HIS A 344 5.03 33.20 22.88
C HIS A 344 5.54 33.94 21.63
N LYS A 345 6.26 35.05 21.84
CA LYS A 345 7.01 35.76 20.77
C LYS A 345 8.51 35.50 20.85
N GLN A 346 8.88 34.23 21.09
CA GLN A 346 10.28 33.85 21.23
C GLN A 346 11.03 34.11 19.92
N PRO A 347 12.13 34.87 19.94
CA PRO A 347 12.91 35.12 18.74
C PRO A 347 13.44 33.83 18.10
N MET A 348 13.61 33.83 16.78
CA MET A 348 14.10 32.65 16.06
C MET A 348 15.12 32.97 14.97
N SER A 349 16.07 32.06 14.75
CA SER A 349 17.03 32.13 13.65
C SER A 349 16.63 31.13 12.56
N VAL A 350 16.31 31.62 11.37
CA VAL A 350 16.01 30.77 10.20
C VAL A 350 17.32 30.45 9.49
N LEU A 351 17.63 29.17 9.33
CA LEU A 351 18.88 28.68 8.75
C LEU A 351 18.58 28.07 7.39
N ILE A 352 19.20 28.59 6.33
CA ILE A 352 18.96 28.17 4.95
C ILE A 352 20.30 27.87 4.27
N CYS A 353 20.40 26.69 3.67
CA CYS A 353 21.48 26.35 2.74
C CYS A 353 20.93 26.46 1.32
N SER A 354 21.41 27.42 0.52
CA SER A 354 20.92 27.61 -0.85
C SER A 354 22.04 28.06 -1.78
N ARG A 355 22.12 27.45 -2.96
CA ARG A 355 22.97 27.93 -4.06
C ARG A 355 22.18 28.70 -5.12
N SER A 356 20.86 28.77 -4.98
CA SER A 356 19.97 29.40 -5.94
C SER A 356 19.55 30.77 -5.43
N ALA A 357 20.09 31.83 -6.03
CA ALA A 357 19.73 33.20 -5.68
C ALA A 357 18.21 33.46 -5.79
N GLN A 358 17.54 32.81 -6.75
CA GLN A 358 16.10 32.94 -6.94
C GLN A 358 15.31 32.29 -5.80
N ARG A 359 15.62 31.04 -5.46
CA ARG A 359 14.94 30.32 -4.36
C ARG A 359 15.20 30.99 -3.02
N LEU A 360 16.43 31.44 -2.80
CA LEU A 360 16.79 32.19 -1.61
C LEU A 360 15.93 33.45 -1.45
N ALA A 361 15.84 34.28 -2.50
CA ALA A 361 15.04 35.50 -2.44
C ALA A 361 13.55 35.21 -2.16
N GLN A 362 13.01 34.11 -2.72
CA GLN A 362 11.65 33.65 -2.45
C GLN A 362 11.47 33.22 -0.98
N ALA A 363 12.41 32.43 -0.45
CA ALA A 363 12.39 31.96 0.92
C ALA A 363 12.53 33.12 1.92
N GLU A 364 13.45 34.05 1.70
CA GLU A 364 13.63 35.25 2.55
C GLU A 364 12.36 36.09 2.60
N ALA A 365 11.76 36.41 1.44
CA ALA A 365 10.51 37.15 1.38
C ALA A 365 9.37 36.44 2.10
N MET A 366 9.28 35.11 1.96
CA MET A 366 8.29 34.29 2.66
C MET A 366 8.47 34.36 4.18
N TYR A 367 9.68 34.12 4.68
CA TYR A 367 9.93 34.11 6.13
C TYR A 367 9.78 35.48 6.76
N HIS A 368 10.23 36.55 6.10
CA HIS A 368 9.98 37.92 6.58
C HIS A 368 8.48 38.22 6.72
N ARG A 369 7.66 37.74 5.78
CA ARG A 369 6.20 37.88 5.86
C ARG A 369 5.59 37.03 6.97
N LEU A 370 5.93 35.74 7.05
CA LEU A 370 5.33 34.80 8.00
C LEU A 370 5.77 35.02 9.45
N LEU A 371 6.93 35.65 9.64
CA LEU A 371 7.51 35.95 10.95
C LEU A 371 7.47 37.45 11.27
N ALA A 372 6.66 38.26 10.57
CA ALA A 372 6.64 39.71 10.75
C ALA A 372 6.37 40.17 12.20
N GLU A 373 5.62 39.37 12.97
CA GLU A 373 5.31 39.65 14.39
C GLU A 373 6.27 39.01 15.40
N VAL A 374 7.27 38.26 14.94
CA VAL A 374 8.26 37.59 15.77
C VAL A 374 9.66 38.10 15.41
N PRO A 375 10.48 38.55 16.37
CA PRO A 375 11.87 38.92 16.09
C PRO A 375 12.60 37.74 15.45
N HIS A 376 13.16 37.95 14.26
CA HIS A 376 13.83 36.88 13.53
C HIS A 376 15.07 37.37 12.81
N GLU A 377 15.98 36.45 12.55
CA GLU A 377 17.08 36.62 11.60
C GLU A 377 17.07 35.48 10.60
N ILE A 378 17.63 35.72 9.41
CA ILE A 378 17.84 34.69 8.39
C ILE A 378 19.34 34.56 8.16
N ILE A 379 19.85 33.34 8.32
CA ILE A 379 21.26 33.00 8.13
C ILE A 379 21.36 32.09 6.93
N VAL A 380 22.12 32.56 5.95
CA VAL A 380 22.24 31.91 4.65
C VAL A 380 23.64 31.38 4.45
N ILE A 381 23.72 30.11 4.06
CA ILE A 381 24.98 29.48 3.69
C ILE A 381 24.96 29.18 2.18
N GLY A 382 25.58 30.07 1.40
CA GLY A 382 25.57 30.05 -0.06
C GLY A 382 26.50 29.00 -0.72
N ASP A 383 27.56 28.66 -0.01
CA ASP A 383 28.71 27.85 -0.46
C ASP A 383 28.86 26.56 0.33
N ALA A 384 27.79 26.10 1.00
CA ALA A 384 27.81 24.90 1.82
C ALA A 384 28.31 23.69 1.01
N ARG A 385 29.25 22.91 1.57
CA ARG A 385 29.74 21.68 0.93
C ARG A 385 28.65 20.60 0.93
N SER A 386 27.94 20.50 2.04
CA SER A 386 26.81 19.61 2.29
C SER A 386 25.76 20.33 3.14
N HIS A 387 24.54 19.78 3.23
CA HIS A 387 23.54 20.35 4.16
C HIS A 387 23.99 20.22 5.62
N ALA A 388 24.61 19.10 5.98
CA ALA A 388 25.15 18.89 7.32
C ALA A 388 26.17 19.96 7.72
N GLU A 389 27.17 20.22 6.86
CA GLU A 389 28.19 21.24 7.10
C GLU A 389 27.60 22.64 7.11
N GLY A 390 26.72 22.94 6.14
CA GLY A 390 26.06 24.23 6.05
C GLY A 390 25.23 24.54 7.30
N TYR A 391 24.40 23.61 7.77
CA TYR A 391 23.63 23.80 9.00
C TYR A 391 24.51 23.92 10.23
N ASN A 392 25.59 23.13 10.36
CA ASN A 392 26.57 23.30 11.44
C ASN A 392 27.16 24.72 11.46
N ARG A 393 27.50 25.27 10.29
CA ARG A 393 28.05 26.63 10.16
C ARG A 393 26.99 27.70 10.48
N ALA A 394 25.76 27.53 10.01
CA ALA A 394 24.65 28.43 10.30
C ALA A 394 24.30 28.44 11.80
N LEU A 395 24.28 27.28 12.46
CA LEU A 395 24.01 27.15 13.90
C LEU A 395 25.01 27.93 14.76
N ARG A 396 26.28 27.97 14.37
CA ARG A 396 27.30 28.76 15.07
C ARG A 396 27.08 30.27 14.95
N GLN A 397 26.45 30.72 13.86
CA GLN A 397 26.13 32.13 13.62
C GLN A 397 24.79 32.56 14.26
N ALA A 398 23.88 31.60 14.48
CA ALA A 398 22.56 31.85 15.08
C ALA A 398 22.69 32.51 16.46
N ARG A 399 21.87 33.54 16.70
CA ARG A 399 21.81 34.29 17.97
C ARG A 399 20.59 33.95 18.82
N HIS A 400 19.54 33.39 18.22
CA HIS A 400 18.29 33.13 18.91
C HIS A 400 18.19 31.68 19.40
N ASP A 401 17.35 31.48 20.42
CA ASP A 401 17.20 30.18 21.08
C ASP A 401 16.44 29.18 20.21
N ILE A 402 15.44 29.61 19.44
CA ILE A 402 14.79 28.73 18.47
C ILE A 402 15.53 28.83 17.14
N VAL A 403 15.91 27.67 16.58
CA VAL A 403 16.48 27.57 15.23
C VAL A 403 15.52 26.83 14.32
N LEU A 404 15.23 27.42 13.16
CA LEU A 404 14.41 26.83 12.11
C LEU A 404 15.31 26.43 10.95
N LEU A 405 15.52 25.14 10.74
CA LEU A 405 16.25 24.60 9.60
C LEU A 405 15.25 24.40 8.46
N ALA A 406 15.43 25.15 7.38
CA ALA A 406 14.52 25.13 6.25
C ALA A 406 15.25 24.83 4.95
N HIS A 407 14.61 24.07 4.07
CA HIS A 407 15.06 23.99 2.68
C HIS A 407 14.63 25.24 1.92
N ASP A 408 15.37 25.56 0.86
CA ASP A 408 15.11 26.74 0.02
C ASP A 408 13.94 26.54 -0.97
N ASP A 409 13.41 25.32 -1.07
CA ASP A 409 12.27 24.94 -1.90
C ASP A 409 10.99 24.64 -1.09
N ALA A 410 11.01 24.94 0.21
CA ALA A 410 9.84 24.87 1.06
C ALA A 410 8.98 26.14 0.90
N SER A 411 7.72 25.96 0.51
CA SER A 411 6.70 27.02 0.49
C SER A 411 5.65 26.76 1.56
N ILE A 412 5.52 27.67 2.54
CA ILE A 412 4.59 27.54 3.65
C ILE A 412 3.27 28.25 3.32
N LEU A 413 2.15 27.52 3.41
CA LEU A 413 0.81 28.03 3.10
C LEU A 413 0.01 28.45 4.35
N SER A 414 0.48 28.12 5.55
CA SER A 414 -0.14 28.54 6.81
C SER A 414 0.21 30.00 7.12
N PRO A 415 -0.73 30.96 7.07
CA PRO A 415 -0.44 32.38 7.26
C PRO A 415 -0.13 32.71 8.73
N ASP A 416 -0.56 31.85 9.64
CA ASP A 416 -0.30 31.82 11.08
C ASP A 416 0.88 30.90 11.46
N PHE A 417 1.81 30.68 10.52
CA PHE A 417 2.97 29.81 10.69
C PHE A 417 3.70 30.02 12.02
N ALA A 418 3.98 31.29 12.38
CA ALA A 418 4.68 31.63 13.61
C ALA A 418 3.96 31.10 14.87
N ALA A 419 2.63 31.24 14.93
CA ALA A 419 1.84 30.79 16.08
C ALA A 419 1.89 29.27 16.22
N ARG A 420 1.66 28.55 15.11
CA ARG A 420 1.66 27.08 15.09
C ARG A 420 3.03 26.49 15.41
N LEU A 421 4.10 27.07 14.87
CA LEU A 421 5.47 26.63 15.14
C LEU A 421 5.85 26.85 16.61
N LEU A 422 5.54 28.03 17.16
CA LEU A 422 5.88 28.35 18.55
C LEU A 422 5.05 27.55 19.55
N ARG A 423 3.79 27.21 19.22
CA ARG A 423 3.00 26.23 19.95
C ARG A 423 3.70 24.87 19.99
N GLY A 424 4.12 24.34 18.85
CA GLY A 424 4.88 23.09 18.78
C GLY A 424 6.17 23.14 19.62
N MET A 425 6.96 24.20 19.47
CA MET A 425 8.23 24.41 20.20
C MET A 425 8.06 24.63 21.71
N SER A 426 6.85 24.99 22.17
CA SER A 426 6.53 25.06 23.61
C SER A 426 6.20 23.71 24.23
N ARG A 427 5.91 22.70 23.41
CA ARG A 427 5.47 21.36 23.84
C ARG A 427 6.49 20.27 23.56
N HIS A 428 7.37 20.49 22.59
CA HIS A 428 8.28 19.49 22.04
C HIS A 428 9.69 20.07 21.87
N ASP A 429 10.68 19.19 21.92
CA ASP A 429 12.09 19.56 21.82
C ASP A 429 12.54 19.74 20.36
N LEU A 430 11.94 18.96 19.46
CA LEU A 430 12.21 18.98 18.03
C LEU A 430 10.88 18.79 17.27
N VAL A 431 10.53 19.75 16.41
CA VAL A 431 9.34 19.65 15.57
C VAL A 431 9.69 19.65 14.09
N GLY A 432 8.92 18.91 13.30
CA GLY A 432 8.94 18.95 11.84
C GLY A 432 7.54 18.93 11.25
N ILE A 433 7.42 18.66 9.95
CA ILE A 433 6.13 18.66 9.23
C ILE A 433 5.72 17.27 8.72
N ALA A 434 6.68 16.35 8.62
CA ALA A 434 6.47 14.95 8.28
C ALA A 434 7.52 14.08 8.97
N GLY A 435 7.18 12.83 9.27
CA GLY A 435 8.10 11.91 9.94
C GLY A 435 7.53 10.53 10.22
N THR A 436 8.19 9.78 11.09
CA THR A 436 7.79 8.41 11.45
C THR A 436 8.06 8.06 12.90
N ARG A 437 7.16 7.26 13.49
CA ARG A 437 7.31 6.59 14.79
C ARG A 437 8.18 5.33 14.69
N LYS A 438 8.37 4.80 13.49
CA LYS A 438 9.16 3.60 13.24
C LYS A 438 10.04 3.80 12.03
N LEU A 439 11.34 3.81 12.25
CA LEU A 439 12.28 3.82 11.14
C LEU A 439 12.55 2.40 10.66
N ALA A 440 12.28 2.16 9.38
CA ALA A 440 12.45 0.86 8.76
C ALA A 440 13.58 0.82 7.73
N GLY A 441 14.26 1.93 7.44
CA GLY A 441 15.36 2.01 6.48
C GLY A 441 15.82 3.45 6.24
N GLY A 442 16.48 3.70 5.11
CA GLY A 442 17.03 5.01 4.74
C GLY A 442 16.02 6.10 4.37
N ALA A 443 14.73 5.92 4.66
CA ALA A 443 13.76 7.02 4.59
C ALA A 443 12.71 6.88 5.69
N TRP A 444 12.25 8.02 6.19
CA TRP A 444 11.27 8.07 7.27
C TRP A 444 9.95 7.37 6.89
N HIS A 445 9.51 7.43 5.63
CA HIS A 445 8.22 6.86 5.21
C HIS A 445 8.24 5.33 4.97
N PHE A 446 9.38 4.65 5.08
CA PHE A 446 9.50 3.21 4.74
C PHE A 446 8.66 2.29 5.62
N ALA A 447 8.38 2.68 6.86
CA ALA A 447 7.54 1.88 7.73
C ALA A 447 6.06 1.88 7.31
N GLY A 448 5.64 2.82 6.46
CA GLY A 448 4.26 2.95 6.01
C GLY A 448 3.27 3.24 7.14
N TYR A 449 1.98 3.23 6.79
CA TYR A 449 0.90 3.33 7.76
C TYR A 449 0.92 2.15 8.75
N PRO A 450 0.67 2.36 10.06
CA PRO A 450 0.23 3.59 10.73
C PRO A 450 1.39 4.37 11.38
N HIS A 451 2.62 4.19 10.92
CA HIS A 451 3.79 4.74 11.60
C HIS A 451 4.13 6.16 11.18
N LEU A 452 3.58 6.63 10.06
CA LEU A 452 3.91 7.93 9.50
C LEU A 452 3.14 9.03 10.24
N ALA A 453 3.61 10.27 10.08
CA ALA A 453 2.91 11.45 10.55
C ALA A 453 3.11 12.62 9.58
N GLY A 454 2.10 13.48 9.45
CA GLY A 454 2.21 14.77 8.76
C GLY A 454 1.63 14.81 7.36
N GLN A 455 1.96 15.86 6.61
CA GLN A 455 1.45 16.06 5.26
C GLN A 455 2.34 16.98 4.43
N ILE A 456 2.46 16.69 3.14
CA ILE A 456 3.26 17.46 2.19
C ILE A 456 2.49 17.64 0.90
N GLY A 457 2.51 18.85 0.36
CA GLY A 457 1.90 19.21 -0.92
C GLY A 457 2.93 19.34 -2.04
N ILE A 458 2.49 19.08 -3.27
CA ILE A 458 3.24 19.38 -4.49
C ILE A 458 2.31 20.23 -5.37
N PRO A 459 2.78 21.36 -5.95
CA PRO A 459 1.94 22.18 -6.80
C PRO A 459 1.55 21.44 -8.07
N THR A 460 0.32 21.63 -8.53
CA THR A 460 -0.18 21.08 -9.81
C THR A 460 -0.25 22.19 -10.87
N GLY A 461 -0.20 21.80 -12.15
CA GLY A 461 -0.13 22.75 -13.27
C GLY A 461 -1.36 23.66 -13.45
N ASP A 462 -2.45 23.34 -12.76
CA ASP A 462 -3.73 24.08 -12.73
C ASP A 462 -3.83 25.06 -11.54
N GLY A 463 -2.76 25.23 -10.75
CA GLY A 463 -2.74 26.11 -9.58
C GLY A 463 -3.24 25.45 -8.29
N GLY A 464 -3.59 24.17 -8.34
CA GLY A 464 -3.91 23.34 -7.18
C GLY A 464 -2.69 22.69 -6.53
N TYR A 465 -2.97 21.66 -5.71
CA TYR A 465 -1.99 20.88 -4.97
C TYR A 465 -2.35 19.39 -4.99
N GLY A 466 -1.36 18.54 -5.26
CA GLY A 466 -1.41 17.13 -4.90
C GLY A 466 -0.88 16.96 -3.49
N VAL A 467 -1.75 16.71 -2.53
CA VAL A 467 -1.38 16.60 -1.11
C VAL A 467 -1.31 15.14 -0.70
N THR A 468 -0.18 14.73 -0.14
CA THR A 468 -0.01 13.42 0.45
C THR A 468 -0.15 13.52 1.96
N LEU A 469 -1.09 12.75 2.51
CA LEU A 469 -1.35 12.64 3.94
C LEU A 469 -0.61 11.41 4.49
N TYR A 470 0.24 11.64 5.49
CA TYR A 470 1.03 10.63 6.16
C TYR A 470 0.45 10.35 7.56
N ASP A 471 -0.86 10.17 7.68
CA ASP A 471 -1.61 10.13 8.95
C ASP A 471 -1.70 11.50 9.65
N VAL A 472 -2.87 12.14 9.53
CA VAL A 472 -3.19 13.47 10.11
C VAL A 472 -4.48 13.33 10.90
N MET A 473 -4.34 13.03 12.18
CA MET A 473 -5.47 12.80 13.11
C MET A 473 -5.47 13.76 14.30
N GLU A 474 -4.33 14.42 14.54
CA GLU A 474 -4.08 15.30 15.68
C GLU A 474 -3.26 16.51 15.22
N ARG A 475 -3.25 17.60 15.99
CA ARG A 475 -2.45 18.80 15.65
C ARG A 475 -0.96 18.49 15.66
N GLU A 476 -0.53 17.75 16.68
CA GLU A 476 0.86 17.43 16.93
C GLU A 476 1.00 15.93 17.13
N THR A 477 1.75 15.27 16.25
CA THR A 477 1.99 13.84 16.39
C THR A 477 3.37 13.60 17.00
N LYS A 478 3.38 13.11 18.24
CA LYS A 478 4.57 12.93 19.07
C LYS A 478 5.22 11.55 18.98
N ARG A 479 6.38 11.42 19.64
CA ARG A 479 7.22 10.20 19.75
C ARG A 479 7.73 9.72 18.40
N LEU A 480 8.14 10.65 17.56
CA LEU A 480 8.73 10.30 16.27
C LEU A 480 10.19 9.89 16.45
N GLN A 481 10.59 8.84 15.74
CA GLN A 481 11.98 8.41 15.66
C GLN A 481 12.77 9.27 14.68
N ALA A 482 12.14 9.71 13.59
CA ALA A 482 12.80 10.54 12.59
C ALA A 482 11.81 11.48 11.89
N LEU A 483 12.33 12.59 11.38
CA LEU A 483 11.60 13.66 10.71
C LEU A 483 12.22 13.95 9.33
N ASP A 484 11.38 14.46 8.42
CA ASP A 484 11.82 14.98 7.12
C ASP A 484 12.51 16.33 7.28
N GLY A 485 13.62 16.54 6.57
CA GLY A 485 14.43 17.74 6.65
C GLY A 485 13.85 18.98 6.00
N LEU A 486 12.74 18.89 5.24
CA LEU A 486 12.13 20.02 4.53
C LEU A 486 11.89 21.22 5.45
N LEU A 487 11.48 20.95 6.70
CA LEU A 487 11.36 21.94 7.75
C LEU A 487 11.52 21.28 9.12
N LEU A 488 12.52 21.73 9.90
CA LEU A 488 12.77 21.29 11.28
C LEU A 488 12.97 22.50 12.19
N ALA A 489 12.43 22.47 13.41
CA ALA A 489 12.74 23.47 14.42
C ALA A 489 13.09 22.83 15.76
N THR A 490 14.07 23.39 16.45
CA THR A 490 14.52 22.92 17.76
C THR A 490 15.20 24.06 18.53
N ARG A 491 15.60 23.79 19.77
CA ARG A 491 16.44 24.70 20.56
C ARG A 491 17.86 24.73 19.98
N ARG A 492 18.46 25.91 19.91
CA ARG A 492 19.82 26.14 19.40
C ARG A 492 20.84 25.33 20.18
N GLU A 493 20.70 25.28 21.50
CA GLU A 493 21.55 24.47 22.37
C GLU A 493 21.49 22.99 21.99
N THR A 494 20.28 22.46 21.82
CA THR A 494 20.04 21.08 21.36
C THR A 494 20.67 20.82 20.00
N ALA A 495 20.47 21.71 19.03
CA ALA A 495 21.04 21.57 17.69
C ALA A 495 22.58 21.63 17.68
N LEU A 496 23.19 22.50 18.48
CA LEU A 496 24.65 22.59 18.61
C LEU A 496 25.24 21.36 19.31
N ARG A 497 24.55 20.85 20.33
CA ARG A 497 24.96 19.67 21.10
C ARG A 497 24.89 18.39 20.27
N LEU A 498 23.80 18.20 19.52
CA LEU A 498 23.64 17.08 18.60
C LEU A 498 24.59 17.20 17.41
N GLY A 499 24.64 18.39 16.79
CA GLY A 499 25.35 18.64 15.54
C GLY A 499 24.87 17.79 14.37
N PHE A 500 25.20 18.19 13.15
CA PHE A 500 25.05 17.36 11.96
C PHE A 500 26.35 16.62 11.67
N ASP A 501 26.26 15.34 11.32
CA ASP A 501 27.44 14.53 11.02
C ASP A 501 27.92 14.78 9.58
N GLU A 502 28.70 15.85 9.43
CA GLU A 502 29.27 16.26 8.14
C GLU A 502 30.35 15.29 7.62
N ALA A 503 30.88 14.39 8.46
CA ALA A 503 31.84 13.37 8.06
C ALA A 503 31.17 12.21 7.33
N VAL A 504 29.97 11.81 7.77
CA VAL A 504 29.20 10.73 7.13
C VAL A 504 28.31 11.27 6.00
N PHE A 505 27.67 12.43 6.19
CA PHE A 505 26.69 13.00 5.28
C PHE A 505 27.22 14.24 4.54
N GLU A 506 28.14 13.99 3.61
CA GLU A 506 28.78 15.02 2.77
C GLU A 506 27.88 15.55 1.63
N GLY A 507 26.59 15.19 1.60
CA GLY A 507 25.66 15.52 0.51
C GLY A 507 24.41 16.29 0.95
N ARG A 508 23.29 15.98 0.28
CA ARG A 508 21.97 16.60 0.51
C ARG A 508 20.92 15.63 1.03
N HIS A 509 21.31 14.40 1.37
CA HIS A 509 20.40 13.35 1.79
C HIS A 509 20.79 12.82 3.16
N LEU A 510 19.78 12.34 3.92
CA LEU A 510 19.91 11.55 5.16
C LEU A 510 20.52 12.27 6.37
N TYR A 511 21.02 13.49 6.22
CA TYR A 511 21.55 14.29 7.33
C TYR A 511 20.45 14.64 8.35
N ASP A 512 19.24 14.87 7.86
CA ASP A 512 18.01 15.17 8.58
C ASP A 512 17.49 13.94 9.33
N LEU A 513 17.47 12.80 8.63
CA LEU A 513 17.08 11.52 9.20
C LEU A 513 18.04 11.12 10.33
N ASP A 514 19.36 11.29 10.14
CA ASP A 514 20.37 11.06 11.17
C ASP A 514 20.23 12.00 12.36
N PHE A 515 20.03 13.30 12.11
CA PHE A 515 19.88 14.30 13.16
C PHE A 515 18.66 14.01 14.04
N SER A 516 17.50 13.82 13.42
CA SER A 516 16.24 13.53 14.14
C SER A 516 16.25 12.16 14.82
N LEU A 517 16.91 11.16 14.23
CA LEU A 517 17.12 9.87 14.86
C LEU A 517 17.99 9.95 16.10
N ARG A 518 19.10 10.68 16.05
CA ARG A 518 19.94 10.89 17.24
C ARG A 518 19.22 11.71 18.31
N ALA A 519 18.43 12.70 17.90
CA ALA A 519 17.59 13.47 18.82
C ALA A 519 16.63 12.55 19.61
N SER A 520 15.87 11.70 18.91
CA SER A 520 14.93 10.78 19.56
C SER A 520 15.65 9.74 20.44
N GLN A 521 16.83 9.27 20.03
CA GLN A 521 17.65 8.35 20.81
C GLN A 521 18.21 8.95 22.11
N GLU A 522 18.40 10.27 22.14
CA GLU A 522 18.77 10.99 23.37
C GLU A 522 17.56 11.29 24.27
N GLY A 523 16.37 10.83 23.89
CA GLY A 523 15.14 11.01 24.66
C GLY A 523 14.42 12.33 24.43
N LEU A 524 14.80 13.09 23.39
CA LEU A 524 14.10 14.32 23.03
C LEU A 524 12.71 14.03 22.45
N ASP A 525 11.71 14.81 22.85
CA ASP A 525 10.36 14.68 22.30
C ASP A 525 10.32 15.27 20.88
N CYS A 526 10.31 14.36 19.91
CA CYS A 526 10.23 14.68 18.49
C CYS A 526 8.79 14.56 18.00
N ALA A 527 8.27 15.60 17.34
CA ALA A 527 6.89 15.64 16.87
C ALA A 527 6.75 16.25 15.47
N THR A 528 5.63 15.97 14.78
CA THR A 528 5.20 16.77 13.62
C THR A 528 4.14 17.77 14.03
N CYS A 529 4.20 18.99 13.50
CA CYS A 529 3.09 19.95 13.50
C CYS A 529 2.26 19.73 12.23
N ASN A 530 1.24 18.88 12.32
CA ASN A 530 0.47 18.42 11.16
C ASN A 530 -0.38 19.54 10.54
N ASP A 531 -0.55 20.66 11.24
CA ASP A 531 -1.35 21.80 10.81
C ASP A 531 -0.51 22.95 10.19
N ILE A 532 0.79 22.73 10.00
CA ILE A 532 1.66 23.58 9.20
C ILE A 532 1.73 23.01 7.78
N LEU A 533 1.13 23.73 6.82
CA LEU A 533 0.99 23.26 5.45
C LEU A 533 2.21 23.68 4.64
N VAL A 534 2.97 22.71 4.15
CA VAL A 534 4.19 22.95 3.38
C VAL A 534 4.12 22.27 2.02
N VAL A 535 4.41 23.06 1.01
CA VAL A 535 4.58 22.65 -0.38
C VAL A 535 6.06 22.52 -0.67
N ARG A 536 6.44 21.47 -1.39
CA ARG A 536 7.80 21.31 -1.91
C ARG A 536 7.83 21.28 -3.42
N ASP A 537 8.96 21.67 -3.99
CA ASP A 537 9.26 21.38 -5.39
C ASP A 537 9.34 19.85 -5.61
N PRO A 538 8.88 19.32 -6.76
CA PRO A 538 8.87 17.89 -7.06
C PRO A 538 10.26 17.23 -7.21
N GLN A 539 11.35 17.93 -6.88
CA GLN A 539 12.73 17.52 -7.19
C GLN A 539 13.36 16.53 -6.19
N GLY A 540 12.58 15.59 -5.67
CA GLY A 540 13.11 14.47 -4.88
C GLY A 540 13.38 13.25 -5.75
N SER A 541 14.65 12.85 -5.94
CA SER A 541 15.00 11.60 -6.63
C SER A 541 15.69 10.61 -5.69
N TYR A 542 15.18 9.37 -5.63
CA TYR A 542 15.86 8.21 -5.05
C TYR A 542 16.91 7.70 -6.05
N ASP A 543 17.91 8.52 -6.33
CA ASP A 543 18.98 8.23 -7.28
C ASP A 543 20.12 7.42 -6.64
N GLU A 544 21.17 7.16 -7.41
CA GLU A 544 22.37 6.47 -6.92
C GLU A 544 23.05 7.21 -5.75
N HIS A 545 22.96 8.54 -5.71
CA HIS A 545 23.49 9.33 -4.60
C HIS A 545 22.68 9.07 -3.33
N TRP A 546 21.34 9.08 -3.42
CA TRP A 546 20.49 8.71 -2.29
C TRP A 546 20.79 7.30 -1.78
N LEU A 547 20.93 6.30 -2.67
CA LEU A 547 21.27 4.92 -2.30
C LEU A 547 22.59 4.84 -1.53
N LYS A 548 23.60 5.59 -1.98
CA LYS A 548 24.90 5.68 -1.29
C LYS A 548 24.74 6.24 0.13
N TYR A 549 23.98 7.31 0.32
CA TYR A 549 23.76 7.90 1.65
C TYR A 549 22.85 7.05 2.53
N SER A 550 21.87 6.37 1.96
CA SER A 550 21.05 5.37 2.63
C SER A 550 21.93 4.25 3.19
N GLN A 551 22.86 3.69 2.41
CA GLN A 551 23.78 2.67 2.91
C GLN A 551 24.68 3.21 4.04
N ARG A 552 25.23 4.42 3.90
CA ARG A 552 26.03 5.07 4.97
C ARG A 552 25.21 5.24 6.25
N PHE A 553 23.95 5.64 6.14
CA PHE A 553 23.02 5.76 7.25
C PHE A 553 22.79 4.40 7.94
N LEU A 554 22.51 3.36 7.15
CA LEU A 554 22.33 2.00 7.65
C LEU A 554 23.59 1.52 8.37
N ASP A 555 24.77 1.72 7.79
CA ASP A 555 26.05 1.29 8.39
C ASP A 555 26.34 2.00 9.71
N LYS A 556 26.01 3.30 9.82
CA LYS A 556 26.15 4.09 11.04
C LYS A 556 25.23 3.59 12.15
N HIS A 557 24.01 3.17 11.82
CA HIS A 557 22.96 2.83 12.79
C HIS A 557 22.71 1.31 12.96
N LYS A 558 23.44 0.45 12.23
CA LYS A 558 23.27 -1.03 12.20
C LYS A 558 23.39 -1.75 13.55
N SER A 559 24.11 -1.17 14.51
CA SER A 559 24.27 -1.76 15.84
C SER A 559 23.09 -1.45 16.76
N ARG A 560 22.28 -0.44 16.40
CA ARG A 560 21.18 0.10 17.21
C ARG A 560 19.82 -0.37 16.71
N PHE A 561 19.64 -0.46 15.40
CA PHE A 561 18.48 -1.10 14.79
C PHE A 561 18.91 -2.45 14.24
N GLY A 562 18.07 -3.47 14.40
CA GLY A 562 18.26 -4.75 13.73
C GLY A 562 18.28 -4.61 12.20
N PRO A 563 18.07 -5.70 11.43
CA PRO A 563 18.08 -5.61 9.97
C PRO A 563 17.02 -4.59 9.49
N MET A 564 17.51 -3.45 9.00
CA MET A 564 16.72 -2.40 8.38
C MET A 564 16.56 -2.69 6.87
N GLN A 565 15.44 -2.27 6.29
CA GLN A 565 15.13 -2.46 4.88
C GLN A 565 16.13 -1.70 4.00
N SER A 566 16.71 -2.42 3.03
CA SER A 566 17.59 -1.88 1.99
C SER A 566 16.87 -1.59 0.67
N VAL A 567 15.60 -2.00 0.56
CA VAL A 567 14.79 -1.85 -0.66
C VAL A 567 13.69 -0.83 -0.41
N PHE A 568 13.56 0.13 -1.32
CA PHE A 568 12.46 1.10 -1.31
C PHE A 568 11.15 0.39 -1.66
N PHE A 569 10.15 0.52 -0.80
CA PHE A 569 8.76 0.20 -1.11
C PHE A 569 7.97 1.50 -1.01
N LYS A 570 7.22 1.88 -2.06
CA LYS A 570 6.32 3.03 -1.95
C LYS A 570 5.15 2.63 -1.05
N PRO A 571 5.00 3.20 0.15
CA PRO A 571 3.86 2.87 1.00
C PRO A 571 2.56 3.29 0.30
N GLU A 572 1.47 2.57 0.60
CA GLU A 572 0.13 3.05 0.26
C GLU A 572 -0.13 4.32 1.07
N LEU A 573 -0.32 5.43 0.36
CA LEU A 573 -0.49 6.76 0.92
C LEU A 573 -1.79 7.36 0.38
N VAL A 574 -2.44 8.15 1.21
CA VAL A 574 -3.62 8.91 0.79
C VAL A 574 -3.14 10.18 0.10
N SER A 575 -3.37 10.28 -1.21
CA SER A 575 -3.09 11.49 -1.98
C SER A 575 -4.40 12.10 -2.48
N LEU A 576 -4.60 13.39 -2.20
CA LEU A 576 -5.81 14.13 -2.56
C LEU A 576 -5.48 15.32 -3.47
N PRO A 577 -6.23 15.52 -4.56
CA PRO A 577 -6.16 16.74 -5.35
C PRO A 577 -6.98 17.86 -4.69
N LEU A 578 -6.33 19.00 -4.43
CA LEU A 578 -6.93 20.18 -3.83
C LEU A 578 -6.78 21.38 -4.79
N GLY A 579 -7.85 22.13 -5.00
CA GLY A 579 -7.89 23.28 -5.91
C GLY A 579 -7.36 24.58 -5.30
N SER A 580 -7.16 24.66 -3.98
CA SER A 580 -6.62 25.88 -3.35
C SER A 580 -5.95 25.64 -2.00
N ALA A 581 -5.15 26.61 -1.54
CA ALA A 581 -4.56 26.60 -0.20
C ALA A 581 -5.64 26.67 0.89
N GLU A 582 -6.75 27.36 0.63
CA GLU A 582 -7.86 27.49 1.57
C GLU A 582 -8.61 26.17 1.77
N GLU A 583 -8.87 25.44 0.69
CA GLU A 583 -9.43 24.09 0.75
C GLU A 583 -8.53 23.16 1.58
N TRP A 584 -7.21 23.26 1.42
CA TRP A 584 -6.27 22.45 2.20
C TRP A 584 -6.26 22.81 3.69
N ARG A 585 -6.34 24.10 4.04
CA ARG A 585 -6.47 24.52 5.44
C ARG A 585 -7.76 23.98 6.07
N LEU A 586 -8.89 24.07 5.35
CA LEU A 586 -10.17 23.54 5.80
C LEU A 586 -10.14 22.01 5.95
N LEU A 587 -9.57 21.29 4.98
CA LEU A 587 -9.37 19.83 5.05
C LEU A 587 -8.63 19.45 6.33
N THR A 588 -7.51 20.11 6.59
CA THR A 588 -6.66 19.86 7.76
C THR A 588 -7.40 20.18 9.06
N GLN A 589 -8.18 21.25 9.09
CA GLN A 589 -9.02 21.59 10.24
C GLN A 589 -10.07 20.50 10.51
N HIS A 590 -10.71 19.94 9.47
CA HIS A 590 -11.70 18.86 9.62
C HIS A 590 -11.07 17.52 10.01
N LEU A 591 -9.84 17.26 9.57
CA LEU A 591 -9.08 16.06 9.96
C LEU A 591 -8.72 16.08 11.45
N ILE A 592 -8.33 17.25 11.97
CA ILE A 592 -7.82 17.40 13.34
C ILE A 592 -8.93 17.76 14.34
N GLY A 593 -10.00 18.40 13.88
CA GLY A 593 -11.12 18.88 14.70
C GLY A 593 -12.20 17.83 15.00
N GLY A 594 -11.89 16.54 14.87
CA GLY A 594 -12.84 15.43 14.98
C GLY A 594 -13.40 15.12 16.38
N GLU A 595 -13.12 15.93 17.39
CA GLU A 595 -13.82 15.91 18.68
C GLU A 595 -14.57 17.23 18.88
N ASN A 596 -15.84 17.23 18.49
CA ASN A 596 -16.89 18.08 19.06
C ASN A 596 -18.16 17.26 19.17
#